data_AF-A0A969C6E7-F1
#
_entry.id   AF-A0A969C6E7-F1
#
_cell.length_a   1.000
_cell.length_b   1.000
_cell.length_c   1.000
_cell.angle_alpha   90.00
_cell.angle_beta   90.00
_cell.angle_gamma   90.00
#
_symmetry.space_group_name_H-M   'P 1'
#
loop_
_entity.id
_entity.type
_entity.pdbx_description
1 polymer ?
#
loop_
_entity_poly.entity_id
_entity_poly.type
_entity_poly.pdbx_seq_one_letter_code
_entity_poly.pdbx_strand_id
1 'polypeptide(L)'
;MSKLPLKRIVGAGLRNANPTFLNLWTRDIFDARRSPKSTPIHLQETLNWLKNAHDASGKRGVAGGFSVIDGWLAPYPETTGYIIPTFYDYADFSGENEWRERAAAMADWEIEVQMPNGAVQAGLYKGKDAKQVEAVFNTGQVILGWCRAFIETKR
;
A
#
# COMPACT_ATOMS: atom_id res chain seq x y z
N MET A 1 18.52 23.94 4.99
CA MET A 1 18.47 22.46 4.83
C MET A 1 18.57 21.82 6.21
N SER A 2 17.49 21.28 6.78
CA SER A 2 17.57 20.57 8.06
C SER A 2 18.34 19.26 7.87
N LYS A 3 19.37 19.01 8.67
CA LYS A 3 20.11 17.74 8.62
C LYS A 3 19.17 16.58 8.96
N LEU A 4 19.18 15.53 8.14
CA LEU A 4 18.45 14.30 8.44
C LEU A 4 18.98 13.71 9.76
N PRO A 5 18.11 13.21 10.65
CA PRO A 5 18.54 12.60 11.89
C PRO A 5 19.37 11.34 11.61
N LEU A 6 20.43 11.11 12.39
CA LEU A 6 21.40 10.03 12.17
C LEU A 6 20.75 8.65 12.02
N LYS A 7 19.70 8.37 12.79
CA LYS A 7 18.92 7.12 12.69
C LYS A 7 18.30 6.91 11.31
N ARG A 8 17.78 7.97 10.66
CA ARG A 8 17.24 7.88 9.29
C ARG A 8 18.36 7.64 8.28
N ILE A 9 19.52 8.27 8.47
CA ILE A 9 20.70 8.05 7.60
C ILE A 9 21.18 6.61 7.69
N VAL A 10 21.36 6.08 8.90
CA VAL A 10 21.78 4.68 9.12
C VAL A 10 20.76 3.70 8.55
N GLY A 11 19.46 3.94 8.81
CA GLY A 11 18.38 3.09 8.28
C GLY A 11 18.32 3.12 6.74
N ALA A 12 18.52 4.28 6.13
CA ALA A 12 18.63 4.40 4.68
C ALA A 12 19.87 3.66 4.16
N GLY A 13 21.03 3.81 4.81
CA GLY A 13 22.25 3.09 4.43
C GLY A 13 22.07 1.58 4.43
N LEU A 14 21.50 1.02 5.50
CA LEU A 14 21.22 -0.42 5.59
C LEU A 14 20.24 -0.90 4.52
N ARG A 15 19.17 -0.13 4.26
CA ARG A 15 18.24 -0.46 3.16
C ARG A 15 18.94 -0.47 1.82
N ASN A 16 19.70 0.57 1.51
CA ASN A 16 20.37 0.70 0.21
C ASN A 16 21.55 -0.26 0.02
N ALA A 17 22.03 -0.90 1.09
CA ALA A 17 22.99 -2.00 1.03
C ALA A 17 22.35 -3.35 0.60
N ASN A 18 21.02 -3.44 0.52
CA ASN A 18 20.34 -4.62 -0.02
C ASN A 18 20.78 -4.85 -1.49
N PRO A 19 21.08 -6.10 -1.89
CA PRO A 19 21.52 -6.41 -3.26
C PRO A 19 20.59 -5.90 -4.36
N THR A 20 19.28 -5.87 -4.12
CA THR A 20 18.30 -5.34 -5.07
C THR A 20 18.50 -3.84 -5.30
N PHE A 21 18.71 -3.06 -4.24
CA PHE A 21 18.95 -1.63 -4.35
C PHE A 21 20.35 -1.33 -4.89
N LEU A 22 21.38 -2.05 -4.47
CA LEU A 22 22.71 -1.94 -5.06
C LEU A 22 22.68 -2.17 -6.58
N ASN A 23 21.98 -3.21 -7.03
CA ASN A 23 21.78 -3.49 -8.45
C ASN A 23 20.93 -2.41 -9.16
N LEU A 24 19.95 -1.82 -8.47
CA LEU A 24 19.18 -0.70 -9.01
C LEU A 24 20.11 0.51 -9.25
N TRP A 25 20.89 0.90 -8.23
CA TRP A 25 21.80 2.03 -8.30
C TRP A 25 22.90 1.84 -9.33
N THR A 26 23.52 0.65 -9.39
CA THR A 26 24.55 0.38 -10.39
C THR A 26 24.00 0.52 -11.80
N ARG A 27 22.80 -0.02 -12.05
CA ARG A 27 22.16 0.10 -13.36
C ARG A 27 21.80 1.54 -13.71
N ASP A 28 21.33 2.32 -12.76
CA ASP A 28 21.00 3.74 -12.97
C ASP A 28 22.26 4.56 -13.32
N ILE A 29 23.37 4.32 -12.61
CA ILE A 29 24.68 4.95 -12.88
C ILE A 29 25.17 4.64 -14.31
N PHE A 30 24.93 3.43 -14.79
CA PHE A 30 25.36 3.01 -16.13
C PHE A 30 24.27 3.19 -17.21
N ASP A 31 23.14 3.89 -16.92
CA ASP A 31 21.96 4.02 -17.79
C ASP A 31 21.50 2.69 -18.42
N ALA A 32 21.69 1.59 -17.68
CA ALA A 32 21.39 0.23 -18.12
C ALA A 32 19.90 -0.06 -17.93
N ARG A 33 19.06 0.51 -18.81
CA ARG A 33 17.60 0.34 -18.77
C ARG A 33 17.19 -1.11 -19.01
N ARG A 34 16.09 -1.54 -18.38
CA ARG A 34 15.48 -2.84 -18.67
C ARG A 34 14.55 -2.69 -19.87
N SER A 35 14.58 -3.68 -20.77
CA SER A 35 13.52 -3.82 -21.77
C SER A 35 12.21 -4.20 -21.06
N PRO A 36 11.07 -3.62 -21.48
CA PRO A 36 9.75 -4.03 -21.00
C PRO A 36 9.57 -5.55 -21.12
N LYS A 37 8.88 -6.12 -20.14
CA LYS A 37 8.48 -7.53 -20.13
C LYS A 37 7.07 -7.66 -20.69
N SER A 38 6.55 -8.89 -20.74
CA SER A 38 5.18 -9.13 -21.16
C SER A 38 4.19 -8.58 -20.13
N THR A 39 2.97 -8.24 -20.58
CA THR A 39 1.89 -7.74 -19.71
C THR A 39 1.62 -8.64 -18.50
N PRO A 40 1.57 -9.99 -18.60
CA PRO A 40 1.35 -10.84 -17.43
C PRO A 40 2.44 -10.70 -16.36
N ILE A 41 3.70 -10.53 -16.76
CA ILE A 41 4.81 -10.29 -15.81
C ILE A 41 4.60 -8.95 -15.12
N HIS A 42 4.27 -7.90 -15.87
CA HIS A 42 4.01 -6.58 -15.29
C HIS A 42 2.84 -6.59 -14.31
N LEU A 43 1.73 -7.25 -14.66
CA LEU A 43 0.56 -7.40 -13.78
C LEU A 43 0.94 -8.12 -12.48
N GLN A 44 1.58 -9.28 -12.57
CA GLN A 44 1.98 -10.07 -11.40
C GLN A 44 2.93 -9.27 -10.48
N GLU A 45 3.90 -8.56 -11.03
CA GLU A 45 4.84 -7.76 -10.25
C GLU A 45 4.16 -6.54 -9.61
N THR A 46 3.19 -5.91 -10.27
CA THR A 46 2.38 -4.84 -9.68
C THR A 46 1.55 -5.35 -8.50
N LEU A 47 0.89 -6.49 -8.63
CA LEU A 47 0.12 -7.08 -7.53
C LEU A 47 1.02 -7.54 -6.39
N ASN A 48 2.18 -8.12 -6.69
CA ASN A 48 3.19 -8.47 -5.69
C ASN A 48 3.71 -7.24 -4.94
N TRP A 49 3.88 -6.10 -5.62
CA TRP A 49 4.24 -4.85 -4.97
C TRP A 49 3.16 -4.38 -3.98
N LEU A 50 1.89 -4.41 -4.38
CA LEU A 50 0.77 -4.07 -3.49
C LEU A 50 0.65 -5.06 -2.32
N LYS A 51 0.88 -6.36 -2.57
CA LYS A 51 0.94 -7.40 -1.52
C LYS A 51 2.00 -7.08 -0.48
N ASN A 52 3.21 -6.75 -0.93
CA ASN A 52 4.31 -6.37 -0.05
C ASN A 52 4.01 -5.09 0.74
N ALA A 53 3.34 -4.11 0.12
CA ALA A 53 2.92 -2.86 0.76
C ALA A 53 1.88 -3.11 1.87
N HIS A 54 0.95 -4.03 1.65
CA HIS A 54 -0.02 -4.47 2.64
C HIS A 54 0.62 -5.29 3.78
N ASP A 55 1.51 -6.22 3.44
CA ASP A 55 2.27 -7.00 4.42
C ASP A 55 3.12 -6.10 5.33
N ALA A 56 3.77 -5.09 4.76
CA ALA A 56 4.53 -4.09 5.51
C ALA A 56 3.65 -3.20 6.43
N SER A 57 2.35 -3.14 6.15
CA SER A 57 1.36 -2.43 6.96
C SER A 57 0.70 -3.33 8.01
N GLY A 58 1.30 -4.50 8.30
CA GLY A 58 0.79 -5.46 9.27
C GLY A 58 -0.44 -6.22 8.78
N LYS A 59 -0.58 -6.41 7.47
CA LYS A 59 -1.72 -7.06 6.82
C LYS A 59 -3.07 -6.39 7.11
N ARG A 60 -3.07 -5.07 7.14
CA ARG A 60 -4.25 -4.22 7.39
C ARG A 60 -4.52 -3.34 6.17
N GLY A 61 -4.12 -2.07 6.19
CA GLY A 61 -4.18 -1.22 4.99
C GLY A 61 -3.06 -1.47 3.98
N VAL A 62 -2.96 -0.62 2.97
CA VAL A 62 -1.83 -0.59 2.04
C VAL A 62 -0.96 0.63 2.34
N ALA A 63 0.36 0.43 2.40
CA ALA A 63 1.33 1.51 2.61
C ALA A 63 1.13 2.62 1.56
N GLY A 64 1.08 3.89 1.99
CA GLY A 64 0.88 5.02 1.08
C GLY A 64 2.06 5.28 0.13
N GLY A 65 3.15 4.55 0.27
CA GLY A 65 4.29 4.59 -0.63
C GLY A 65 5.52 3.88 -0.06
N PHE A 66 6.58 3.86 -0.86
CA PHE A 66 7.91 3.41 -0.46
C PHE A 66 8.93 4.52 -0.68
N SER A 67 9.79 4.73 0.30
CA SER A 67 10.92 5.65 0.24
C SER A 67 12.21 4.86 0.40
N VAL A 68 13.22 5.10 -0.44
CA VAL A 68 14.55 4.51 -0.25
C VAL A 68 15.22 4.99 1.05
N ILE A 69 14.72 6.09 1.62
CA ILE A 69 15.19 6.65 2.90
C ILE A 69 14.40 6.04 4.06
N ASP A 70 13.07 5.99 3.97
CA ASP A 70 12.19 5.67 5.11
C ASP A 70 11.63 4.25 5.07
N GLY A 71 11.72 3.55 3.94
CA GLY A 71 11.06 2.28 3.69
C GLY A 71 9.58 2.47 3.34
N TRP A 72 8.79 1.45 3.66
CA TRP A 72 7.33 1.52 3.54
C TRP A 72 6.77 2.59 4.48
N LEU A 73 5.91 3.45 3.94
CA LEU A 73 5.20 4.45 4.70
C LEU A 73 4.02 3.83 5.44
N ALA A 74 3.45 4.58 6.40
CA ALA A 74 2.22 4.17 7.07
C ALA A 74 1.06 3.97 6.06
N PRO A 75 0.07 3.13 6.37
CA PRO A 75 -1.02 2.86 5.43
C PRO A 75 -1.85 4.10 5.16
N TYR A 76 -2.39 4.22 3.96
CA TYR A 76 -3.23 5.33 3.56
C TYR A 76 -4.66 4.82 3.29
N PRO A 77 -5.67 5.22 4.12
CA PRO A 77 -7.05 4.74 3.95
C PRO A 77 -7.61 4.91 2.54
N GLU A 78 -7.56 6.12 1.95
CA GLU A 78 -8.04 6.36 0.58
C GLU A 78 -7.49 5.36 -0.44
N THR A 79 -6.17 5.12 -0.40
CA THR A 79 -5.54 4.24 -1.37
C THR A 79 -5.87 2.78 -1.14
N THR A 80 -6.08 2.41 0.12
CA THR A 80 -6.53 1.07 0.49
C THR A 80 -7.92 0.82 -0.11
N GLY A 81 -8.82 1.79 0.00
CA GLY A 81 -10.21 1.67 -0.42
C GLY A 81 -10.37 1.33 -1.90
N TYR A 82 -9.66 2.05 -2.77
CA TYR A 82 -9.71 1.76 -4.20
C TYR A 82 -8.85 0.56 -4.63
N ILE A 83 -7.97 0.03 -3.78
CA ILE A 83 -7.20 -1.19 -4.06
C ILE A 83 -8.02 -2.45 -3.75
N ILE A 84 -8.93 -2.41 -2.77
CA ILE A 84 -9.77 -3.55 -2.39
C ILE A 84 -10.43 -4.21 -3.62
N PRO A 85 -11.11 -3.47 -4.53
CA PRO A 85 -11.69 -4.08 -5.72
C PRO A 85 -10.67 -4.72 -6.65
N THR A 86 -9.48 -4.13 -6.78
CA THR A 86 -8.39 -4.68 -7.60
C THR A 86 -7.95 -6.05 -7.09
N PHE A 87 -7.90 -6.26 -5.77
CA PHE A 87 -7.51 -7.55 -5.20
C PHE A 87 -8.60 -8.62 -5.39
N TYR A 88 -9.87 -8.25 -5.30
CA TYR A 88 -10.96 -9.17 -5.64
C TYR A 88 -10.93 -9.55 -7.12
N ASP A 89 -10.77 -8.58 -8.03
CA ASP A 89 -10.67 -8.85 -9.47
C ASP A 89 -9.45 -9.73 -9.78
N TYR A 90 -8.33 -9.51 -9.11
CA TYR A 90 -7.15 -10.35 -9.28
C TYR A 90 -7.33 -11.76 -8.72
N ALA A 91 -8.09 -11.91 -7.63
CA ALA A 91 -8.46 -13.22 -7.11
C ALA A 91 -9.30 -14.02 -8.12
N ASP A 92 -10.26 -13.36 -8.79
CA ASP A 92 -11.05 -13.97 -9.86
C ASP A 92 -10.15 -14.39 -11.05
N PHE A 93 -9.20 -13.53 -11.42
CA PHE A 93 -8.28 -13.76 -12.53
C PHE A 93 -7.27 -14.89 -12.25
N SER A 94 -6.66 -14.91 -11.06
CA SER A 94 -5.60 -15.84 -10.70
C SER A 94 -6.12 -17.16 -10.12
N GLY A 95 -7.32 -17.16 -9.54
CA GLY A 95 -7.84 -18.28 -8.73
C GLY A 95 -7.19 -18.40 -7.35
N GLU A 96 -6.32 -17.47 -6.96
CA GLU A 96 -5.60 -17.51 -5.69
C GLU A 96 -6.41 -16.82 -4.57
N ASN A 97 -6.85 -17.60 -3.58
CA ASN A 97 -7.70 -17.08 -2.49
C ASN A 97 -7.00 -16.06 -1.59
N GLU A 98 -5.66 -16.03 -1.53
CA GLU A 98 -4.93 -15.07 -0.67
C GLU A 98 -5.30 -13.61 -0.99
N TRP A 99 -5.66 -13.32 -2.24
CA TRP A 99 -6.05 -11.98 -2.65
C TRP A 99 -7.41 -11.57 -2.09
N ARG A 100 -8.38 -12.50 -1.99
CA ARG A 100 -9.67 -12.23 -1.33
C ARG A 100 -9.51 -12.00 0.16
N GLU A 101 -8.67 -12.81 0.81
CA GLU A 101 -8.41 -12.69 2.25
C GLU A 101 -7.81 -11.32 2.59
N ARG A 102 -6.84 -10.87 1.78
CA ARG A 102 -6.22 -9.55 1.91
C ARG A 102 -7.21 -8.42 1.65
N ALA A 103 -8.05 -8.54 0.63
CA ALA A 103 -9.12 -7.57 0.33
C ALA A 103 -10.11 -7.43 1.48
N ALA A 104 -10.54 -8.55 2.07
CA ALA A 104 -11.41 -8.55 3.24
C ALA A 104 -10.74 -7.90 4.46
N ALA A 105 -9.46 -8.23 4.73
CA ALA A 105 -8.70 -7.63 5.83
C ALA A 105 -8.51 -6.11 5.66
N MET A 106 -8.32 -5.65 4.42
CA MET A 106 -8.29 -4.22 4.10
C MET A 106 -9.62 -3.53 4.41
N ALA A 107 -10.75 -4.13 3.99
CA ALA A 107 -12.09 -3.58 4.26
C ALA A 107 -12.39 -3.53 5.78
N ASP A 108 -12.07 -4.60 6.50
CA ASP A 108 -12.21 -4.69 7.96
C ASP A 108 -11.38 -3.61 8.65
N TRP A 109 -10.13 -3.39 8.21
CA TRP A 109 -9.28 -2.32 8.72
C TRP A 109 -9.84 -0.92 8.45
N GLU A 110 -10.44 -0.69 7.29
CA GLU A 110 -11.03 0.60 6.96
C GLU A 110 -12.19 0.98 7.89
N ILE A 111 -12.99 -0.01 8.30
CA ILE A 111 -14.03 0.18 9.33
C ILE A 111 -13.39 0.58 10.66
N GLU A 112 -12.28 -0.05 11.04
CA GLU A 112 -11.60 0.23 12.30
C GLU A 112 -11.01 1.64 12.39
N VAL A 113 -10.62 2.23 11.24
CA VAL A 113 -10.02 3.58 11.16
C VAL A 113 -11.02 4.68 10.78
N GLN A 114 -12.28 4.31 10.54
CA GLN A 114 -13.37 5.27 10.35
C GLN A 114 -13.49 6.17 11.59
N MET A 115 -13.67 7.47 11.35
CA MET A 115 -13.85 8.46 12.41
C MET A 115 -15.25 8.34 13.02
N PRO A 116 -15.48 8.82 14.27
CA PRO A 116 -16.79 8.71 14.92
C PRO A 116 -17.96 9.37 14.17
N ASN A 117 -17.68 10.37 13.34
CA ASN A 117 -18.67 11.04 12.48
C ASN A 117 -18.89 10.33 11.12
N GLY A 118 -18.29 9.15 10.92
CA GLY A 118 -18.40 8.36 9.70
C GLY A 118 -17.40 8.72 8.60
N ALA A 119 -16.65 9.82 8.75
CA ALA A 119 -15.66 10.23 7.77
C ALA A 119 -14.41 9.32 7.79
N VAL A 120 -13.69 9.31 6.68
CA VAL A 120 -12.35 8.74 6.58
C VAL A 120 -11.34 9.88 6.44
N GLN A 121 -10.24 9.78 7.19
CA GLN A 121 -9.24 10.83 7.27
C GLN A 121 -8.43 11.05 5.98
N ALA A 122 -7.96 12.29 5.80
CA ALA A 122 -6.93 12.67 4.84
C ALA A 122 -5.54 12.12 5.21
N GLY A 123 -4.75 11.77 4.21
CA GLY A 123 -3.35 11.39 4.38
C GLY A 123 -3.10 10.08 5.13
N LEU A 124 -1.81 9.84 5.42
CA LEU A 124 -1.34 8.61 6.05
C LEU A 124 -1.95 8.41 7.44
N TYR A 125 -2.37 7.18 7.73
CA TYR A 125 -2.87 6.80 9.05
C TYR A 125 -1.73 6.57 10.04
N LYS A 126 -1.65 7.44 11.05
CA LYS A 126 -0.61 7.42 12.08
C LYS A 126 -1.13 6.99 13.46
N GLY A 127 -2.29 6.33 13.50
CA GLY A 127 -2.99 5.94 14.72
C GLY A 127 -4.16 6.87 15.07
N LYS A 128 -5.07 6.39 15.93
CA LYS A 128 -6.31 7.11 16.31
C LYS A 128 -6.05 8.40 17.09
N ASP A 129 -4.94 8.46 17.81
CA ASP A 129 -4.56 9.63 18.63
C ASP A 129 -3.86 10.73 17.81
N ALA A 130 -3.51 10.44 16.54
CA ALA A 130 -2.94 11.45 15.66
C ALA A 130 -4.03 12.42 15.19
N LYS A 131 -3.64 13.64 14.81
CA LYS A 131 -4.58 14.61 14.21
C LYS A 131 -5.20 14.02 12.94
N GLN A 132 -6.52 13.87 12.95
CA GLN A 132 -7.32 13.43 11.82
C GLN A 132 -8.00 14.63 11.18
N VAL A 133 -8.18 14.59 9.86
CA VAL A 133 -8.89 15.61 9.09
C VAL A 133 -9.84 14.87 8.17
N GLU A 134 -11.13 15.16 8.25
CA GLU A 134 -12.15 14.56 7.40
C GLU A 134 -11.87 14.85 5.92
N ALA A 135 -11.99 13.84 5.07
CA ALA A 135 -11.85 14.01 3.63
C ALA A 135 -12.99 13.31 2.88
N VAL A 136 -13.82 14.10 2.20
CA VAL A 136 -14.94 13.60 1.39
C VAL A 136 -14.46 12.66 0.29
N PHE A 137 -13.37 13.03 -0.40
CA PHE A 137 -12.80 12.19 -1.45
C PHE A 137 -12.37 10.82 -0.92
N ASN A 138 -11.60 10.81 0.18
CA ASN A 138 -11.11 9.58 0.82
C ASN A 138 -12.25 8.69 1.28
N THR A 139 -13.26 9.30 1.90
CA THR A 139 -14.48 8.60 2.32
C THR A 139 -15.15 7.93 1.12
N GLY A 140 -15.23 8.61 -0.03
CA GLY A 140 -15.74 8.03 -1.27
C GLY A 140 -14.95 6.81 -1.75
N GLN A 141 -13.62 6.87 -1.73
CA GLN A 141 -12.78 5.74 -2.16
C GLN A 141 -12.92 4.52 -1.24
N VAL A 142 -13.01 4.73 0.07
CA VAL A 142 -13.26 3.66 1.04
C VAL A 142 -14.63 3.03 0.86
N ILE A 143 -15.67 3.83 0.57
CA ILE A 143 -17.01 3.31 0.27
C ILE A 143 -16.99 2.37 -0.95
N LEU A 144 -16.19 2.67 -2.00
CA LEU A 144 -16.04 1.76 -3.14
C LEU A 144 -15.48 0.39 -2.72
N GLY A 145 -14.47 0.40 -1.84
CA GLY A 145 -13.89 -0.80 -1.25
C GLY A 145 -14.91 -1.60 -0.46
N TRP A 146 -15.63 -0.95 0.46
CA TRP A 146 -16.69 -1.59 1.25
C TRP A 146 -17.82 -2.15 0.40
N CYS A 147 -18.29 -1.42 -0.62
CA CYS A 147 -19.31 -1.93 -1.53
C CYS A 147 -18.85 -3.22 -2.23
N ARG A 148 -17.59 -3.28 -2.70
CA ARG A 148 -17.06 -4.51 -3.30
C ARG A 148 -16.94 -5.63 -2.26
N ALA A 149 -16.39 -5.35 -1.09
CA ALA A 149 -16.26 -6.34 -0.02
C ALA A 149 -17.62 -6.92 0.42
N PHE A 150 -18.66 -6.08 0.54
CA PHE A 150 -20.01 -6.52 0.86
C PHE A 150 -20.58 -7.48 -0.20
N ILE A 151 -20.37 -7.19 -1.49
CA ILE A 151 -20.81 -8.06 -2.59
C ILE A 151 -20.15 -9.44 -2.51
N GLU A 152 -18.85 -9.47 -2.22
CA GLU A 152 -18.01 -10.67 -2.20
C GLU A 152 -18.22 -11.53 -0.96
N THR A 153 -18.43 -10.89 0.19
CA THR A 153 -18.45 -11.58 1.49
C THR A 153 -19.83 -11.73 2.11
N LYS A 154 -20.83 -10.96 1.62
CA LYS A 154 -22.20 -10.92 2.14
C LYS A 154 -22.30 -10.56 3.63
N ARG A 155 -21.30 -9.85 4.16
CA ARG A 155 -21.25 -9.37 5.54
C ARG A 155 -20.80 -7.91 5.58
#